data_AF-I5C2X3-F1
#
_entry.id   AF-I5C2X3-F1
#
_cell.length_a   1.000
_cell.length_b   1.000
_cell.length_c   1.000
_cell.angle_alpha   90.00
_cell.angle_beta   90.00
_cell.angle_gamma   90.00
#
_symmetry.space_group_name_H-M   'P 1'
#
loop_
_entity.id
_entity.type
_entity.pdbx_description
1 polymer ?
#
loop_
_entity_poly.entity_id
_entity_poly.type
_entity_poly.pdbx_seq_one_letter_code
_entity_poly.pdbx_strand_id
1 'polypeptide(L)'
;MGFLPIMIVVGGASLLFILTVRIYLAQRNKTLEELELQMSAAAQSLRFGQLYGESTHPSGFFPSLKMDKKNSFDQTLLAQFTQAHKNYQLEVRAYNKLVKKRPYSFVAKIFGFRVRPQLA
;
A
#
# COMPACT_ATOMS: atom_id res chain seq x y z
N MET A 1 6.52 -31.75 -36.88
CA MET A 1 5.15 -31.66 -36.30
C MET A 1 5.22 -31.49 -34.78
N GLY A 2 5.84 -30.42 -34.25
CA GLY A 2 6.01 -30.25 -32.78
C GLY A 2 6.19 -28.81 -32.28
N PHE A 3 6.21 -27.82 -33.17
CA PHE A 3 6.48 -26.42 -32.81
C PHE A 3 5.23 -25.66 -32.34
N LEU A 4 4.07 -25.93 -32.96
CA LEU A 4 2.78 -25.34 -32.56
C LEU A 4 2.40 -25.57 -31.09
N PRO A 5 2.47 -26.81 -30.54
CA PRO A 5 2.07 -27.03 -29.15
C PRO A 5 2.97 -26.31 -28.14
N ILE A 6 4.27 -26.16 -28.44
CA ILE A 6 5.21 -25.45 -27.57
C ILE A 6 4.86 -23.95 -27.51
N MET A 7 4.55 -23.34 -28.66
CA MET A 7 4.17 -21.93 -28.72
C MET A 7 2.90 -21.62 -27.93
N ILE A 8 1.90 -22.50 -27.99
CA ILE A 8 0.65 -22.34 -27.22
C ILE A 8 0.91 -22.44 -25.71
N VAL A 9 1.73 -23.40 -25.28
CA VAL A 9 2.08 -23.57 -23.86
C VAL A 9 2.86 -22.37 -23.34
N VAL A 10 3.86 -21.89 -24.10
CA VAL A 10 4.66 -20.70 -23.73
C VAL A 10 3.79 -19.45 -23.70
N GLY A 11 2.91 -19.27 -24.68
CA GLY A 11 1.97 -18.14 -24.72
C GLY A 11 0.99 -18.16 -23.54
N GLY A 12 0.41 -19.32 -23.24
CA GLY A 12 -0.50 -19.53 -22.11
C GLY A 12 0.18 -19.26 -20.77
N ALA A 13 1.39 -19.79 -20.56
CA ALA A 13 2.17 -19.57 -19.35
C ALA A 13 2.54 -18.08 -19.17
N SER A 14 2.88 -17.40 -20.26
CA SER A 14 3.19 -15.95 -20.25
C SER A 14 1.98 -15.11 -19.87
N LEU A 15 0.80 -15.43 -20.42
CA LEU A 15 -0.46 -14.78 -20.08
C LEU A 15 -0.84 -15.01 -18.61
N LEU A 16 -0.76 -16.25 -18.14
CA LEU A 16 -1.00 -16.61 -16.75
C LEU A 16 -0.07 -15.84 -15.82
N PHE A 17 1.22 -15.78 -16.14
CA PHE A 17 2.19 -15.01 -15.38
C PHE A 17 1.80 -13.53 -15.27
N ILE A 18 1.44 -12.89 -16.39
CA ILE A 18 1.01 -11.49 -16.40
C ILE A 18 -0.24 -11.29 -15.54
N LEU A 19 -1.23 -12.16 -15.67
CA LEU A 19 -2.48 -12.10 -14.91
C LEU A 19 -2.22 -12.26 -13.40
N THR A 20 -1.41 -13.24 -13.02
CA THR A 20 -1.04 -13.48 -11.62
C THR A 20 -0.34 -12.27 -11.02
N VAL A 21 0.63 -11.68 -11.74
CA VAL A 21 1.33 -10.48 -11.25
C VAL A 21 0.37 -9.30 -11.11
N ARG A 22 -0.54 -9.10 -12.07
CA ARG A 22 -1.57 -8.05 -11.98
C ARG A 22 -2.45 -8.23 -10.75
N ILE A 23 -2.98 -9.44 -10.54
CA ILE A 23 -3.85 -9.74 -9.40
C ILE A 23 -3.09 -9.51 -8.09
N TYR A 24 -1.86 -9.99 -8.01
CA TYR A 24 -1.03 -9.86 -6.82
C TYR A 24 -0.71 -8.40 -6.48
N LEU A 25 -0.31 -7.58 -7.46
CA LEU A 25 -0.06 -6.15 -7.27
C LEU A 25 -1.34 -5.39 -6.91
N ALA A 26 -2.47 -5.73 -7.52
CA ALA A 26 -3.76 -5.12 -7.19
C ALA A 26 -4.18 -5.43 -5.75
N GLN A 27 -4.00 -6.68 -5.30
CA GLN A 27 -4.33 -7.08 -3.93
C GLN A 27 -3.47 -6.33 -2.91
N ARG A 28 -2.15 -6.25 -3.15
CA ARG A 28 -1.24 -5.48 -2.29
C ARG A 28 -1.61 -4.00 -2.24
N ASN A 29 -2.00 -3.42 -3.37
CA ASN A 29 -2.44 -2.02 -3.41
C ASN A 29 -3.74 -1.79 -2.60
N LYS A 30 -4.68 -2.75 -2.64
CA LYS A 30 -5.88 -2.71 -1.79
C LYS A 30 -5.54 -2.82 -0.31
N THR A 31 -4.60 -3.69 0.07
CA THR A 31 -4.12 -3.79 1.45
C THR A 31 -3.52 -2.47 1.94
N LEU A 32 -2.80 -1.75 1.08
CA LEU A 32 -2.28 -0.42 1.40
C LEU A 32 -3.41 0.61 1.62
N GLU A 33 -4.43 0.60 0.76
CA GLU A 33 -5.61 1.47 0.91
C GLU A 33 -6.38 1.15 2.21
N GLU A 34 -6.50 -0.12 2.57
CA GLU A 34 -7.16 -0.54 3.81
C GLU A 34 -6.38 -0.09 5.05
N LEU A 35 -5.05 -0.21 5.03
CA LEU A 35 -4.18 0.29 6.10
C LEU A 35 -4.23 1.82 6.22
N GLU A 36 -4.31 2.55 5.09
CA GLU A 36 -4.54 4.00 5.06
C GLU A 36 -5.88 4.36 5.70
N LEU A 37 -6.95 3.61 5.38
CA LEU A 37 -8.27 3.81 5.97
C LEU A 37 -8.25 3.56 7.48
N GLN A 38 -7.64 2.46 7.94
CA GLN A 38 -7.51 2.15 9.37
C GLN A 38 -6.75 3.25 10.13
N MET A 39 -5.67 3.78 9.53
CA MET A 39 -4.93 4.90 10.12
C MET A 39 -5.75 6.19 10.15
N SER A 40 -6.51 6.48 9.09
CA SER A 40 -7.36 7.68 9.06
C SER A 40 -8.48 7.61 10.11
N ALA A 41 -9.11 6.44 10.29
CA ALA A 41 -10.11 6.20 11.31
C ALA A 41 -9.53 6.32 12.72
N ALA A 42 -8.35 5.75 12.97
CA ALA A 42 -7.65 5.89 14.24
C ALA A 42 -7.22 7.34 14.51
N ALA A 43 -6.83 8.10 13.49
CA ALA A 43 -6.50 9.52 13.64
C ALA A 43 -7.74 10.37 13.97
N GLN A 44 -8.88 10.10 13.33
CA GLN A 44 -10.15 10.78 13.62
C GLN A 44 -10.64 10.49 15.03
N SER A 45 -10.56 9.24 15.49
CA SER A 45 -10.97 8.84 16.85
C SER A 45 -10.09 9.47 17.94
N LEU A 46 -8.80 9.68 17.64
CA LEU A 46 -7.85 10.37 18.51
C LEU A 46 -8.02 11.90 18.54
N ARG A 47 -9.11 12.45 17.97
CA ARG A 47 -9.37 13.90 17.85
C ARG A 47 -8.26 14.68 17.12
N PHE A 48 -7.48 14.06 16.23
CA PHE A 48 -6.64 14.81 15.29
C PHE A 48 -7.48 15.69 14.33
N GLY A 49 -8.78 15.40 14.21
CA GLY A 49 -9.73 16.15 13.38
C GLY A 49 -10.02 17.60 13.80
N GLN A 50 -9.56 18.08 14.96
CA GLN A 50 -9.65 19.52 15.29
C GLN A 50 -8.43 20.34 14.84
N LEU A 51 -7.31 19.71 14.49
CA LEU A 51 -6.09 20.42 14.08
C LEU A 51 -5.87 20.44 12.56
N TYR A 52 -6.53 19.58 11.80
CA TYR A 52 -6.30 19.48 10.36
C TYR A 52 -7.63 19.31 9.64
N GLY A 53 -8.11 20.42 9.08
CA GLY A 53 -9.33 20.48 8.30
C GLY A 53 -9.34 19.48 7.15
N GLU A 54 -10.54 19.02 6.82
CA GLU A 54 -10.99 18.50 5.53
C GLU A 54 -9.89 18.45 4.46
N SER A 55 -9.13 17.36 4.41
CA SER A 55 -8.44 16.99 3.19
C SER A 55 -8.84 15.58 2.80
N THR A 56 -9.59 15.52 1.72
CA THR A 56 -10.23 14.35 1.13
C THR A 56 -9.21 13.46 0.39
N HIS A 57 -7.91 13.54 0.73
CA HIS A 57 -6.85 12.79 0.09
C HIS A 57 -5.86 12.20 1.11
N PRO A 58 -5.78 10.87 1.27
CA PRO A 58 -4.94 10.20 2.26
C PRO A 58 -3.44 10.18 1.92
N SER A 59 -3.00 10.85 0.84
CA SER A 59 -1.62 10.78 0.33
C SER A 59 -0.63 11.78 0.96
N GLY A 60 -1.08 12.63 1.90
CA GLY A 60 -0.25 13.70 2.49
C GLY A 60 -0.28 13.83 4.02
N PHE A 61 -0.85 12.86 4.74
CA PHE A 61 -1.35 13.05 6.11
C PHE A 61 -0.35 12.87 7.27
N PHE A 62 0.95 13.07 7.06
CA PHE A 62 1.92 12.88 8.14
C PHE A 62 3.01 13.95 8.15
N PRO A 63 2.72 15.14 8.71
CA PRO A 63 3.77 15.95 9.31
C PRO A 63 3.54 16.08 10.82
N SER A 64 4.50 15.54 11.57
CA SER A 64 4.81 15.92 12.95
C SER A 64 3.69 15.72 13.98
N LEU A 65 3.52 14.48 14.45
CA LEU A 65 2.92 14.22 15.77
C LEU A 65 3.82 14.81 16.88
N LYS A 66 3.74 16.12 17.11
CA LYS A 66 4.17 16.69 18.40
C LYS A 66 3.12 16.28 19.42
N MET A 67 3.40 15.18 20.11
CA MET A 67 2.62 14.70 21.25
C MET A 67 2.58 15.78 22.31
N ASP A 68 1.53 16.58 22.31
CA ASP A 68 1.28 17.51 23.41
C ASP A 68 0.92 16.66 24.63
N LYS A 69 1.81 16.69 25.61
CA LYS A 69 1.92 15.78 26.78
C LYS A 69 0.72 15.83 27.75
N LYS A 70 -0.39 16.47 27.38
CA LYS A 70 -1.37 16.99 28.34
C LYS A 70 -2.76 16.35 28.30
N ASN A 71 -3.06 15.51 27.32
CA ASN A 71 -4.30 14.75 27.30
C ASN A 71 -3.99 13.28 27.56
N SER A 72 -4.75 12.68 28.48
CA SER A 72 -4.81 11.25 28.75
C SER A 72 -5.25 10.54 27.47
N PHE A 73 -4.31 10.40 26.54
CA PHE A 73 -4.48 9.67 25.31
C PHE A 73 -4.73 8.22 25.68
N ASP A 74 -5.80 7.64 25.14
CA ASP A 74 -6.06 6.21 25.24
C ASP A 74 -4.83 5.48 24.66
N GLN A 75 -3.97 4.95 25.54
CA GLN A 75 -2.72 4.30 25.16
C GLN A 75 -2.97 3.16 24.16
N THR A 76 -4.18 2.58 24.23
CA THR A 76 -4.72 1.56 23.34
C THR A 76 -4.88 2.09 21.90
N LEU A 77 -5.48 3.26 21.70
CA LEU A 77 -5.66 3.87 20.37
C LEU A 77 -4.32 4.34 19.78
N LEU A 78 -3.44 4.86 20.62
CA LEU A 78 -2.09 5.23 20.20
C LEU A 78 -1.27 4.00 19.75
N ALA A 79 -1.39 2.89 20.48
CA ALA A 79 -0.76 1.63 20.12
C ALA A 79 -1.32 1.08 18.79
N GLN A 80 -2.63 1.12 18.59
CA GLN A 80 -3.29 0.71 17.34
C GLN A 80 -2.82 1.54 16.15
N PHE A 81 -2.78 2.87 16.29
CA PHE A 81 -2.27 3.76 15.24
C PHE A 81 -0.80 3.46 14.91
N THR A 82 0.04 3.33 15.93
CA THR A 82 1.47 3.04 15.76
C THR A 82 1.70 1.69 15.08
N GLN A 83 0.90 0.68 15.41
CA GLN A 83 0.96 -0.64 14.79
C GLN A 83 0.51 -0.60 13.32
N ALA A 84 -0.61 0.07 13.03
CA ALA A 84 -1.08 0.27 11.66
C ALA A 84 -0.05 1.01 10.80
N HIS A 85 0.58 2.05 11.34
CA HIS A 85 1.65 2.80 10.68
C HIS A 85 2.87 1.93 10.37
N LYS A 86 3.34 1.12 11.33
CA LYS A 86 4.44 0.18 11.11
C LYS A 86 4.10 -0.84 10.02
N ASN A 87 2.89 -1.42 10.06
CA ASN A 87 2.44 -2.38 9.06
C ASN A 87 2.39 -1.76 7.67
N TYR A 88 1.90 -0.53 7.56
CA TYR A 88 1.88 0.20 6.31
C TYR A 88 3.27 0.48 5.76
N GLN A 89 4.22 0.93 6.59
CA GLN A 89 5.59 1.15 6.12
C GLN A 89 6.23 -0.13 5.58
N LEU A 90 6.04 -1.26 6.27
CA LEU A 90 6.53 -2.57 5.82
C LEU A 90 5.90 -2.95 4.48
N GLU A 91 4.59 -2.75 4.35
CA GLU A 91 3.83 -3.09 3.17
C GLU A 91 4.19 -2.22 1.96
N VAL A 92 4.37 -0.91 2.16
CA VAL A 92 4.85 0.02 1.12
C VAL A 92 6.25 -0.38 0.65
N ARG A 93 7.14 -0.77 1.57
CA ARG A 93 8.49 -1.22 1.22
C ARG A 93 8.47 -2.49 0.39
N ALA A 94 7.63 -3.47 0.77
CA ALA A 94 7.45 -4.71 0.03
C ALA A 94 6.86 -4.46 -1.37
N TYR A 95 5.80 -3.64 -1.45
CA TYR A 95 5.16 -3.25 -2.71
C TYR A 95 6.14 -2.52 -3.65
N ASN A 96 6.87 -1.53 -3.14
CA ASN A 96 7.84 -0.78 -3.93
C ASN A 96 9.00 -1.66 -4.43
N LYS A 97 9.42 -2.67 -3.65
CA LYS A 97 10.41 -3.65 -4.08
C LYS A 97 9.90 -4.48 -5.26
N LEU A 98 8.62 -4.87 -5.26
CA LEU A 98 8.00 -5.63 -6.34
C LEU A 98 7.83 -4.80 -7.61
N VAL A 99 7.29 -3.58 -7.50
CA VAL A 99 7.11 -2.67 -8.64
C VAL A 99 8.42 -2.34 -9.34
N LYS A 100 9.54 -2.30 -8.62
CA LYS A 100 10.88 -2.01 -9.18
C LYS A 100 11.60 -3.25 -9.72
N LYS A 101 11.24 -4.47 -9.28
CA LYS A 101 11.98 -5.70 -9.62
C LYS A 101 11.52 -6.30 -10.94
N ARG A 102 12.43 -6.67 -11.85
CA ARG A 102 12.10 -7.49 -13.05
C ARG A 102 11.82 -8.95 -12.63
N PRO A 103 10.91 -9.68 -13.30
CA PRO A 103 10.06 -9.26 -14.42
C PRO A 103 8.80 -8.46 -14.03
N TYR A 104 8.47 -8.35 -12.75
CA TYR A 104 7.26 -7.68 -12.24
C TYR A 104 7.13 -6.20 -12.67
N SER A 105 8.24 -5.47 -12.74
CA SER A 105 8.27 -4.06 -13.15
C SER A 105 7.71 -3.82 -14.57
N PHE A 106 7.80 -4.79 -15.46
CA PHE A 106 7.20 -4.70 -16.79
C PHE A 106 5.67 -4.74 -16.71
N VAL A 107 5.13 -5.71 -15.98
CA VAL A 107 3.70 -5.83 -15.73
C VAL A 107 3.19 -4.60 -14.96
N ALA A 108 3.96 -4.12 -13.98
CA ALA A 108 3.63 -2.92 -13.23
C ALA A 108 3.44 -1.69 -14.14
N LYS A 109 4.35 -1.49 -15.10
CA LYS A 109 4.26 -0.39 -16.08
C LYS A 109 3.05 -0.52 -17.00
N ILE A 110 2.75 -1.72 -17.51
CA ILE A 110 1.60 -1.95 -18.39
C ILE A 110 0.28 -1.61 -17.69
N PHE A 111 0.13 -2.02 -16.43
CA PHE A 111 -1.11 -1.83 -15.67
C PHE A 111 -1.13 -0.55 -14.81
N GLY A 112 -0.14 0.33 -14.96
CA GLY A 112 -0.11 1.63 -14.27
C GLY A 112 0.19 1.57 -12.77
N PHE A 113 0.74 0.48 -12.25
CA PHE A 113 1.18 0.39 -10.86
C PHE A 113 2.45 1.24 -10.65
N ARG A 114 2.38 2.22 -9.74
CA ARG A 114 3.45 3.19 -9.47
C ARG A 114 4.00 3.01 -8.07
N VAL A 115 5.25 3.43 -7.87
CA VAL A 115 5.88 3.46 -6.54
C VAL A 115 5.08 4.40 -5.64
N ARG A 116 4.68 3.93 -4.45
CA ARG A 116 4.04 4.79 -3.44
C ARG A 116 5.11 5.51 -2.60
N PRO A 117 4.87 6.78 -2.21
CA PRO A 117 5.76 7.50 -1.30
C PRO A 117 5.81 6.78 0.06
N GLN A 118 6.98 6.72 0.68
CA GLN A 118 7.12 6.26 2.06
C GLN A 118 6.84 7.43 2.99
N LEU A 119 5.96 7.22 3.97
CA LEU A 119 5.72 8.16 5.05
C LEU A 119 6.96 8.18 5.96
N ALA A 120 7.52 9.37 6.19
CA ALA A 120 8.71 9.59 7.01
C ALA A 120 8.37 9.60 8.51
#